data_AF-A0A1J3F776-F1
#
_entry.id   AF-A0A1J3F776-F1
#
_cell.length_a   1.000
_cell.length_b   1.000
_cell.length_c   1.000
_cell.angle_alpha   90.00
_cell.angle_beta   90.00
_cell.angle_gamma   90.00
#
_symmetry.space_group_name_H-M   'P 1'
#
loop_
_entity.id
_entity.type
_entity.pdbx_description
1 polymer ?
#
loop_
_entity_poly.entity_id
_entity_poly.type
_entity_poly.pdbx_seq_one_letter_code
_entity_poly.pdbx_strand_id
1 'polypeptide(L)'
;RFIPDVSGQGGCRPIFRVYGQDPVSVDDRKSKLLYLTPKKGKHLRIYKQEECELVKIDINCHVQGDIVIECLSLNDDMEREAMLFRVVFNTAFIRSNNLMLKHDEVDTLWHIKEQFPKEFRVELLFSDMVAASSAGLMDLAIANTTSQDETELLGQESPS
;
A
#
# COMPACT_ATOMS: atom_id res chain seq x y z
N ARG A 1 -7.36 -1.29 10.63
CA ARG A 1 -8.43 -2.10 11.27
C ARG A 1 -9.72 -1.28 11.26
N PHE A 2 -10.87 -1.94 11.16
CA PHE A 2 -12.21 -1.34 11.04
C PHE A 2 -12.34 -0.43 9.83
N ILE A 3 -12.56 -1.00 8.64
CA ILE A 3 -12.59 -0.26 7.37
C ILE A 3 -13.64 0.87 7.46
N PRO A 4 -13.31 2.13 7.12
CA PRO A 4 -14.31 3.19 7.08
C PRO A 4 -15.19 3.06 5.82
N ASP A 5 -16.49 3.35 5.95
CA ASP A 5 -17.43 3.42 4.82
C ASP A 5 -17.70 4.88 4.47
N VAL A 6 -16.81 5.45 3.66
CA VAL A 6 -16.87 6.88 3.31
C VAL A 6 -17.78 7.15 2.11
N SER A 7 -17.97 6.15 1.24
CA SER A 7 -18.84 6.26 0.07
C SER A 7 -20.29 5.82 0.32
N GLY A 8 -20.58 5.25 1.49
CA GLY A 8 -21.89 4.66 1.80
C GLY A 8 -22.15 3.35 1.04
N GLN A 9 -21.09 2.70 0.54
CA GLN A 9 -21.14 1.47 -0.23
C GLN A 9 -20.71 0.24 0.59
N GLY A 10 -20.55 0.39 1.91
CA GLY A 10 -20.16 -0.68 2.82
C GLY A 10 -18.68 -1.06 2.75
N GLY A 11 -17.80 -0.17 2.26
CA GLY A 11 -16.37 -0.46 2.10
C GLY A 11 -15.57 0.63 1.39
N CYS A 12 -14.32 0.32 1.07
CA CYS A 12 -13.46 1.22 0.31
C CYS A 12 -12.44 0.48 -0.57
N ARG A 13 -11.90 1.17 -1.57
CA ARG A 13 -10.80 0.69 -2.42
C ARG A 13 -9.55 1.55 -2.14
N PRO A 14 -8.77 1.20 -1.12
CA PRO A 14 -7.70 2.05 -0.65
C PRO A 14 -6.52 2.07 -1.63
N ILE A 15 -6.01 3.26 -1.89
CA ILE A 15 -4.76 3.53 -2.59
C ILE A 15 -3.89 4.42 -1.71
N PHE A 16 -2.57 4.27 -1.84
CA PHE A 16 -1.60 4.93 -0.98
C PHE A 16 -0.67 5.83 -1.77
N ARG A 17 -0.29 6.93 -1.12
CA ARG A 17 0.81 7.79 -1.53
C ARG A 17 1.74 7.94 -0.35
N VAL A 18 3.03 7.71 -0.56
CA VAL A 18 4.06 7.92 0.47
C VAL A 18 4.99 9.00 -0.02
N TYR A 19 5.16 10.02 0.81
CA TYR A 19 6.05 11.14 0.56
C TYR A 19 7.14 11.21 1.62
N GLY A 20 8.33 11.60 1.19
CA GLY A 20 9.49 11.74 2.06
C GLY A 20 10.72 12.13 1.27
N GLN A 21 11.84 12.30 1.95
CA GLN A 21 13.14 12.40 1.28
C GLN A 21 13.54 11.03 0.75
N ASP A 22 14.16 11.00 -0.42
CA ASP A 22 14.68 9.76 -1.01
C ASP A 22 15.93 9.32 -0.22
N PRO A 23 15.88 8.19 0.51
CA PRO A 23 17.01 7.75 1.34
C PRO A 23 18.26 7.40 0.54
N VAL A 24 18.12 7.14 -0.77
CA VAL A 24 19.23 6.79 -1.66
C VAL A 24 19.89 8.03 -2.26
N SER A 25 19.19 9.16 -2.31
CA SER A 25 19.68 10.42 -2.88
C SER A 25 20.16 11.37 -1.79
N VAL A 26 21.39 11.14 -1.31
CA VAL A 26 21.98 11.86 -0.14
C VAL A 26 22.04 13.38 -0.33
N ASP A 27 22.18 13.86 -1.56
CA ASP A 27 22.28 15.30 -1.87
C ASP A 27 20.93 15.99 -2.09
N ASP A 28 19.83 15.24 -2.26
CA ASP A 28 18.50 15.81 -2.52
C ASP A 28 17.59 15.73 -1.29
N ARG A 29 17.56 16.83 -0.53
CA ARG A 29 16.74 16.96 0.68
C ARG A 29 15.28 17.31 0.41
N LYS A 30 14.83 17.32 -0.86
CA LYS A 30 13.44 17.63 -1.18
C LYS A 30 12.55 16.43 -0.89
N SER A 31 11.37 16.69 -0.34
CA SER A 31 10.31 15.69 -0.26
C SER A 31 9.82 15.34 -1.66
N LYS A 32 9.73 14.04 -1.95
CA LYS A 32 9.29 13.44 -3.21
C LYS A 32 8.19 12.42 -2.95
N LEU A 33 7.50 12.01 -4.00
CA LEU A 33 6.62 10.84 -3.98
C LEU A 33 7.48 9.57 -4.07
N LEU A 34 7.60 8.84 -2.96
CA LEU A 34 8.41 7.62 -2.84
C LEU A 34 7.62 6.37 -3.27
N TYR A 35 6.31 6.39 -3.08
CA TYR A 35 5.43 5.30 -3.47
C TYR A 35 4.05 5.82 -3.88
N LEU A 36 3.47 5.17 -4.89
CA LEU A 36 2.09 5.33 -5.30
C LEU A 36 1.51 3.95 -5.61
N THR A 37 0.34 3.63 -5.06
CA THR A 37 -0.36 2.39 -5.42
C THR A 37 -0.68 2.40 -6.91
N PRO A 38 -0.27 1.37 -7.67
CA PRO A 38 -0.60 1.26 -9.08
C PRO A 38 -2.12 1.18 -9.31
N LYS A 39 -2.67 2.05 -10.15
CA LYS A 39 -4.10 2.05 -10.53
C LYS A 39 -4.46 0.97 -11.56
N LYS A 40 -3.68 -0.09 -11.66
CA LYS A 40 -3.93 -1.24 -12.54
C LYS A 40 -3.55 -2.54 -11.82
N GLY A 41 -4.28 -3.61 -12.09
CA GLY A 41 -3.98 -4.95 -11.56
C GLY A 41 -4.60 -5.25 -10.19
N LYS A 42 -4.07 -6.30 -9.53
CA LYS A 42 -4.66 -6.92 -8.33
C LYS A 42 -4.70 -6.03 -7.08
N HIS A 43 -3.95 -4.93 -7.06
CA HIS A 43 -3.87 -4.01 -5.91
C HIS A 43 -5.15 -3.18 -5.70
N LEU A 44 -6.03 -3.14 -6.70
CA LEU A 44 -7.27 -2.38 -6.66
C LEU A 44 -8.42 -3.20 -6.08
N ARG A 45 -8.19 -3.87 -4.96
CA ARG A 45 -9.24 -4.65 -4.29
C ARG A 45 -10.17 -3.71 -3.51
N ILE A 46 -11.48 -3.95 -3.64
CA ILE A 46 -12.46 -3.37 -2.71
C ILE A 46 -12.43 -4.20 -1.43
N TYR A 47 -12.33 -3.53 -0.29
CA TYR A 47 -12.45 -4.15 1.02
C TYR A 47 -13.77 -3.72 1.63
N LYS A 48 -14.66 -4.67 1.87
CA LYS A 48 -15.95 -4.42 2.51
C LYS A 48 -15.88 -4.62 4.01
N GLN A 49 -16.62 -3.79 4.75
CA GLN A 49 -16.74 -3.88 6.20
C GLN A 49 -17.29 -5.23 6.66
N GLU A 50 -18.27 -5.78 5.94
CA GLU A 50 -18.92 -7.06 6.25
C GLU A 50 -17.99 -8.27 6.08
N GLU A 51 -16.94 -8.14 5.27
CA GLU A 51 -16.04 -9.24 4.90
C GLU A 51 -14.73 -9.21 5.69
N CYS A 52 -14.28 -8.03 6.15
CA CYS A 52 -12.93 -7.84 6.69
C CYS A 52 -12.89 -6.77 7.79
N GLU A 53 -12.46 -7.16 9.00
CA GLU A 53 -12.14 -6.19 10.07
C GLU A 53 -10.69 -5.65 9.96
N LEU A 54 -9.83 -6.36 9.23
CA LEU A 54 -8.41 -6.02 9.06
C LEU A 54 -8.03 -6.10 7.58
N VAL A 55 -7.40 -5.04 7.10
CA VAL A 55 -6.81 -4.95 5.77
C VAL A 55 -5.30 -4.86 5.93
N LYS A 56 -4.57 -5.74 5.25
CA LYS A 56 -3.10 -5.73 5.17
C LYS A 56 -2.68 -5.35 3.77
N ILE A 57 -1.78 -4.39 3.66
CA ILE A 57 -1.30 -3.83 2.40
C ILE A 57 0.21 -3.71 2.51
N ASP A 58 0.91 -4.36 1.60
CA ASP A 58 2.35 -4.30 1.54
C ASP A 58 2.77 -3.10 0.68
N ILE A 59 3.57 -2.21 1.27
CA ILE A 59 4.13 -1.03 0.61
C ILE A 59 5.64 -1.20 0.57
N ASN A 60 6.17 -1.40 -0.63
CA ASN A 60 7.58 -1.73 -0.81
C ASN A 60 8.38 -0.49 -1.23
N CYS A 61 8.64 0.41 -0.28
CA CYS A 61 9.50 1.58 -0.48
C CYS A 61 10.40 1.84 0.74
N HIS A 62 11.55 2.45 0.51
CA HIS A 62 12.44 2.90 1.58
C HIS A 62 12.04 4.30 2.05
N VAL A 63 12.11 4.52 3.36
CA VAL A 63 11.71 5.78 4.01
C VAL A 63 12.72 6.15 5.10
N GLN A 64 13.01 7.44 5.24
CA GLN A 64 13.87 7.98 6.30
C GLN A 64 13.51 9.44 6.59
N GLY A 65 13.56 9.85 7.87
CA GLY A 65 13.27 11.22 8.28
C GLY A 65 11.77 11.47 8.34
N ASP A 66 11.33 12.64 7.87
CA ASP A 66 9.92 13.05 7.86
C ASP A 66 9.13 12.37 6.72
N ILE A 67 8.07 11.67 7.08
CA ILE A 67 7.24 10.88 6.17
C ILE A 67 5.79 11.31 6.27
N VAL A 68 5.15 11.42 5.11
CA VAL A 68 3.69 11.59 4.97
C VAL A 68 3.13 10.40 4.22
N ILE A 69 2.13 9.74 4.80
CA ILE A 69 1.35 8.70 4.13
C ILE A 69 -0.07 9.20 3.96
N GLU A 70 -0.56 9.24 2.72
CA GLU A 70 -1.96 9.47 2.42
C GLU A 70 -2.62 8.17 1.99
N CYS A 71 -3.77 7.87 2.59
CA CYS A 71 -4.67 6.83 2.16
C CYS A 71 -5.89 7.48 1.53
N LEU A 72 -6.23 7.07 0.31
CA LEU A 72 -7.39 7.54 -0.43
C LEU A 72 -8.26 6.36 -0.84
N SER A 73 -9.56 6.56 -1.01
CA SER A 73 -10.46 5.61 -1.65
C SER A 73 -10.59 5.97 -3.13
N LEU A 74 -10.36 5.00 -4.00
CA LEU A 74 -10.63 5.12 -5.43
C LEU A 74 -12.08 4.72 -5.70
N ASN A 75 -12.82 5.58 -6.39
CA ASN A 75 -14.21 5.33 -6.74
C ASN A 75 -14.36 4.25 -7.84
N ASP A 76 -15.60 3.80 -8.06
CA ASP A 76 -15.92 2.74 -9.03
C ASP A 76 -15.55 3.09 -10.48
N ASP A 77 -15.49 4.38 -10.81
CA ASP A 77 -15.04 4.85 -12.13
C ASP A 77 -13.52 4.77 -12.32
N MET A 78 -12.78 4.41 -11.26
CA MET A 78 -11.32 4.28 -11.25
C MET A 78 -10.56 5.58 -11.54
N GLU A 79 -11.25 6.72 -11.50
CA GLU A 79 -10.67 8.04 -11.78
C GLU A 79 -10.70 8.93 -10.55
N ARG A 80 -11.86 9.04 -9.88
CA ARG A 80 -12.04 9.92 -8.74
C ARG A 80 -11.49 9.31 -7.47
N GLU A 81 -10.84 10.14 -6.66
CA GLU A 81 -10.26 9.77 -5.38
C GLU A 81 -10.86 10.60 -4.26
N ALA A 82 -11.14 9.97 -3.13
CA ALA A 82 -11.52 10.64 -1.89
C ALA A 82 -10.45 10.37 -0.83
N MET A 83 -9.84 11.41 -0.26
CA MET A 83 -8.88 11.22 0.84
C MET A 83 -9.61 10.62 2.04
N LEU A 84 -9.08 9.51 2.57
CA LEU A 84 -9.60 8.86 3.78
C LEU A 84 -8.88 9.43 5.01
N PHE A 85 -7.55 9.29 5.03
CA PHE A 85 -6.74 9.83 6.11
C PHE A 85 -5.31 10.13 5.66
N ARG A 86 -4.62 10.95 6.45
CA ARG A 86 -3.19 11.24 6.35
C ARG A 86 -2.50 10.96 7.67
N VAL A 87 -1.31 10.38 7.57
CA VAL A 87 -0.41 10.13 8.69
C VAL A 87 0.88 10.89 8.45
N VAL A 88 1.38 11.58 9.46
CA VAL A 88 2.67 12.28 9.42
C VAL A 88 3.50 11.83 10.61
N PHE A 89 4.72 11.38 10.35
CA PHE A 89 5.64 10.93 11.40
C PHE A 89 7.09 11.11 10.96
N ASN A 90 8.02 11.05 11.91
CA ASN A 90 9.44 11.02 11.59
C ASN A 90 10.07 9.71 12.08
N THR A 91 10.82 9.03 11.20
CA THR A 91 11.38 7.71 11.48
C THR A 91 12.33 7.68 12.67
N ALA A 92 12.95 8.81 13.04
CA ALA A 92 13.85 8.90 14.19
C ALA A 92 13.14 8.70 15.55
N PHE A 93 11.82 8.84 15.60
CA PHE A 93 11.03 8.67 16.82
C PHE A 93 10.38 7.28 16.95
N ILE A 94 10.59 6.43 15.96
CA ILE A 94 10.02 5.09 15.90
C ILE A 94 10.96 4.13 16.63
N ARG A 95 10.63 3.83 17.89
CA ARG A 95 11.46 2.98 18.78
C ARG A 95 11.24 1.48 18.61
N SER A 96 10.06 1.10 18.13
CA SER A 96 9.68 -0.27 17.80
C SER A 96 9.58 -0.39 16.28
N ASN A 97 9.59 -1.60 15.72
CA ASN A 97 9.36 -1.79 14.29
C ASN A 97 7.88 -1.57 13.89
N ASN A 98 7.09 -0.88 14.71
CA ASN A 98 5.73 -0.49 14.39
C ASN A 98 5.35 0.89 14.93
N LEU A 99 4.35 1.50 14.29
CA LEU A 99 3.66 2.70 14.75
C LEU A 99 2.16 2.43 14.70
N MET A 100 1.50 2.45 15.86
CA MET A 100 0.06 2.31 15.97
C MET A 100 -0.58 3.68 16.21
N LEU A 101 -1.53 4.04 15.35
CA LEU A 101 -2.28 5.28 15.39
C LEU A 101 -3.76 4.99 15.49
N LYS A 102 -4.42 5.64 16.43
CA LYS A 102 -5.86 5.57 16.64
C LYS A 102 -6.60 6.56 15.74
N HIS A 103 -7.91 6.45 15.73
CA HIS A 103 -8.82 7.35 15.03
C HIS A 103 -8.54 8.86 15.25
N ASP A 104 -8.15 9.26 16.45
CA ASP A 104 -7.87 10.64 16.82
C ASP A 104 -6.43 11.10 16.52
N GLU A 105 -5.54 10.17 16.16
CA GLU A 105 -4.13 10.41 15.87
C GLU A 105 -3.83 10.48 14.36
N VAL A 106 -4.84 10.22 13.53
CA VAL A 106 -4.75 10.37 12.06
C VAL A 106 -5.52 11.62 11.61
N ASP A 107 -4.99 12.30 10.62
CA ASP A 107 -5.68 13.44 10.00
C ASP A 107 -6.76 12.91 9.04
N THR A 108 -8.02 13.23 9.28
CA THR A 108 -9.13 12.93 8.35
C THR A 108 -9.78 14.22 7.86
N LEU A 109 -10.48 14.15 6.73
CA LEU A 109 -11.31 15.28 6.31
C LEU A 109 -12.45 15.48 7.32
N TRP A 110 -12.69 16.73 7.70
CA TRP A 110 -13.66 17.08 8.75
C TRP A 110 -15.06 16.50 8.49
N HIS A 111 -15.51 16.47 7.23
CA HIS A 111 -16.86 16.04 6.84
C HIS A 111 -17.03 14.51 6.76
N ILE A 112 -15.94 13.74 6.76
CA ILE A 112 -15.98 12.27 6.78
C ILE A 112 -15.56 11.70 8.13
N LYS A 113 -15.07 12.53 9.06
CA LYS A 113 -14.55 12.08 10.35
C LYS A 113 -15.55 11.25 11.15
N GLU A 114 -16.84 11.61 11.10
CA GLU A 114 -17.91 10.88 11.79
C GLU A 114 -18.21 9.49 11.17
N GLN A 115 -17.75 9.25 9.94
CA GLN A 115 -17.93 7.97 9.23
C GLN A 115 -16.84 6.95 9.59
N PHE A 116 -15.79 7.38 10.30
CA PHE A 116 -14.77 6.47 10.80
C PHE A 116 -15.26 5.78 12.08
N PRO A 117 -15.12 4.44 12.18
CA PRO A 117 -15.36 3.73 13.42
C PRO A 117 -14.50 4.28 14.56
N LYS A 118 -15.03 4.40 15.78
CA LYS A 118 -14.26 4.89 16.94
C LYS A 118 -13.06 4.00 17.25
N GLU A 119 -13.20 2.71 16.95
CA GLU A 119 -12.18 1.69 17.11
C GLU A 119 -11.19 1.65 15.95
N PHE A 120 -11.31 2.52 14.95
CA PHE A 120 -10.39 2.60 13.81
C PHE A 120 -8.94 2.75 14.29
N ARG A 121 -8.06 1.98 13.66
CA ARG A 121 -6.62 1.98 13.95
C ARG A 121 -5.83 1.75 12.68
N VAL A 122 -4.76 2.51 12.49
CA VAL A 122 -3.72 2.27 11.49
C VAL A 122 -2.50 1.72 12.23
N GLU A 123 -1.93 0.65 11.72
CA GLU A 123 -0.67 0.11 12.22
C GLU A 123 0.30 0.07 11.05
N LEU A 124 1.38 0.83 11.16
CA LEU A 124 2.50 0.79 10.23
C LEU A 124 3.52 -0.20 10.79
N LEU A 125 3.93 -1.17 9.98
CA LEU A 125 4.97 -2.12 10.31
C LEU A 125 6.20 -1.80 9.45
N PHE A 126 7.36 -1.75 10.08
CA PHE A 126 8.62 -1.42 9.44
C PHE A 126 9.55 -2.64 9.45
N SER A 127 10.32 -2.78 8.39
CA SER A 127 11.46 -3.69 8.31
C SER A 127 12.73 -2.86 8.18
N ASP A 128 13.84 -3.36 8.72
CA ASP A 128 15.13 -2.71 8.59
C ASP A 128 15.54 -2.61 7.11
N MET A 129 16.06 -1.44 6.73
CA MET A 129 16.71 -1.27 5.45
C MET A 129 18.10 -1.90 5.52
N VAL A 130 18.33 -2.99 4.79
CA VAL A 130 19.71 -3.42 4.53
C VAL A 130 20.29 -2.39 3.59
N ALA A 131 21.11 -1.48 4.11
CA ALA A 131 21.85 -0.55 3.28
C ALA A 131 22.67 -1.38 2.31
N ALA A 132 22.36 -1.31 1.01
CA ALA A 132 23.29 -1.74 -0.01
C ALA A 132 24.52 -0.87 0.19
N SER A 133 25.55 -1.43 0.83
CA SER A 133 26.85 -0.80 0.91
C SER A 133 27.20 -0.35 -0.51
N SER A 134 27.61 0.91 -0.67
CA SER A 134 28.07 1.52 -1.92
C SER A 134 29.31 0.84 -2.55
N ALA A 135 29.49 -0.46 -2.33
CA ALA A 135 30.48 -1.32 -2.95
C ALA A 135 29.76 -2.36 -3.81
N GLY A 136 29.61 -2.05 -5.10
CA GLY A 136 29.26 -3.03 -6.13
C GLY A 136 27.90 -2.82 -6.76
N LEU A 137 27.83 -1.92 -7.74
CA LEU A 137 26.88 -2.02 -8.83
C LEU A 137 27.10 -3.40 -9.50
N MET A 138 26.23 -4.36 -9.22
CA MET A 138 26.09 -5.56 -10.05
C MET A 138 24.62 -5.72 -10.40
N ASP A 139 24.20 -4.97 -11.42
CA ASP A 139 23.06 -5.36 -12.24
C ASP A 139 23.51 -6.49 -13.17
N LEU A 140 22.83 -7.64 -13.14
CA LEU A 140 22.03 -8.13 -14.28
C LEU A 140 21.30 -9.46 -13.95
N ALA A 141 20.01 -9.48 -14.29
CA ALA A 141 19.05 -10.59 -14.27
C ALA A 141 19.45 -11.75 -15.25
N ILE A 142 18.92 -12.98 -15.24
CA ILE A 142 17.52 -13.42 -15.48
C ILE A 142 17.43 -14.93 -15.15
N ALA A 143 16.28 -15.40 -14.63
CA ALA A 143 15.76 -16.72 -14.98
C ALA A 143 14.22 -16.70 -14.98
N ASN A 144 13.62 -16.51 -16.15
CA ASN A 144 12.29 -17.02 -16.43
C ASN A 144 12.44 -18.09 -17.52
N THR A 145 12.22 -19.35 -17.15
CA THR A 145 11.57 -20.30 -18.06
C THR A 145 10.60 -21.18 -17.29
N THR A 146 9.36 -21.09 -17.77
CA THR A 146 8.12 -21.75 -17.39
C THR A 146 8.21 -23.28 -17.44
N SER A 147 7.49 -23.95 -16.55
CA SER A 147 6.90 -25.26 -16.82
C SER A 147 5.56 -25.33 -16.08
N GLN A 148 4.47 -25.00 -16.78
CA GLN A 148 3.16 -25.56 -16.49
C GLN A 148 2.78 -26.37 -17.73
N ASP A 149 2.65 -27.66 -17.47
CA ASP A 149 2.33 -28.75 -18.37
C ASP A 149 1.01 -28.50 -19.10
N GLU A 150 1.00 -28.79 -20.40
CA GLU A 150 -0.17 -28.71 -21.26
C GLU A 150 -1.08 -29.91 -21.01
N THR A 151 -2.35 -29.67 -20.69
CA THR A 151 -3.40 -30.67 -20.83
C THR A 151 -3.74 -30.86 -22.31
N GLU A 152 -3.17 -31.89 -22.95
CA GLU A 152 -3.68 -32.41 -24.22
C GLU A 152 -4.86 -33.38 -23.96
N LEU A 153 -6.05 -32.95 -24.39
CA LEU A 153 -7.19 -33.81 -24.66
C LEU A 153 -6.92 -34.59 -25.95
N LEU A 154 -6.53 -35.86 -25.84
CA LEU A 154 -6.57 -36.81 -26.96
C LEU A 154 -7.72 -37.79 -26.74
N GLY A 155 -8.86 -37.42 -27.30
CA GLY A 155 -9.94 -38.34 -27.62
C GLY A 155 -10.44 -38.03 -29.01
N GLN A 156 -9.99 -38.79 -30.01
CA GLN A 156 -10.80 -39.25 -31.13
C GLN A 156 -10.06 -40.29 -31.96
N GLU A 157 -10.78 -41.35 -32.28
CA GLU A 157 -10.35 -42.61 -32.88
C GLU A 157 -9.90 -42.47 -34.34
N SER A 158 -8.92 -43.30 -34.72
CA SER A 158 -8.43 -43.44 -36.09
C SER A 158 -9.40 -44.25 -36.98
N PRO A 159 -9.51 -43.96 -38.29
CA PRO A 159 -10.26 -44.80 -39.22
C PRO A 159 -9.37 -45.89 -39.85
N SER A 160 -9.84 -47.14 -39.84
CA SER A 160 -9.67 -48.16 -40.88
C SER A 160 -10.63 -49.32 -40.62
#